data_AF-A0A7Y1VY66-F1
#
_entry.id   AF-A0A7Y1VY66-F1
#
_cell.length_a   1.000
_cell.length_b   1.000
_cell.length_c   1.000
_cell.angle_alpha   90.00
_cell.angle_beta   90.00
_cell.angle_gamma   90.00
#
_symmetry.space_group_name_H-M   'P 1'
#
loop_
_entity.id
_entity.type
_entity.pdbx_description
1 polymer ?
#
loop_
_entity_poly.entity_id
_entity_poly.type
_entity_poly.pdbx_seq_one_letter_code
_entity_poly.pdbx_strand_id
1 'polypeptide(L)'
;PVWWQYRHLSDQDWDHLSYIADFTRDIDFANVAFAPLDIENEQSDIFVLAATDQGFGWLRRINQADTTQTIFNVPGLKKGKYWLQWFDTWSGKYMQKVKIKVKKGVLEIAAPPLVGQQKDIAFKVKRK
;
A
#
# COMPACT_ATOMS: atom_id res chain seq x y z
N PRO A 1 -19.11 -14.62 0.25
CA PRO A 1 -17.94 -13.86 0.67
C PRO A 1 -18.39 -12.79 1.66
N VAL A 2 -17.86 -11.57 1.71
CA VAL A 2 -18.42 -10.50 2.58
C VAL A 2 -19.97 -10.42 2.49
N TRP A 3 -20.52 -10.71 1.29
CA TRP A 3 -21.94 -10.81 0.99
C TRP A 3 -22.74 -11.96 1.65
N TRP A 4 -22.12 -12.95 2.32
CA TRP A 4 -22.84 -14.03 3.02
C TRP A 4 -23.12 -13.72 4.50
N GLN A 5 -22.44 -12.73 5.09
CA GLN A 5 -22.45 -12.45 6.54
C GLN A 5 -22.93 -11.04 6.87
N TYR A 6 -22.73 -10.07 5.98
CA TYR A 6 -23.22 -8.71 6.16
C TYR A 6 -24.54 -8.54 5.40
N ARG A 7 -25.66 -8.55 6.14
CA ARG A 7 -26.99 -8.37 5.56
C ARG A 7 -27.25 -6.93 5.08
N HIS A 8 -26.44 -5.96 5.51
CA HIS A 8 -26.56 -4.56 5.14
C HIS A 8 -25.15 -3.98 4.94
N LEU A 9 -24.78 -3.75 3.68
CA LEU A 9 -23.65 -2.91 3.31
C LEU A 9 -24.20 -1.52 2.99
N SER A 10 -23.57 -0.49 3.53
CA SER A 10 -23.87 0.89 3.16
C SER A 10 -23.30 1.22 1.77
N ASP A 11 -23.76 2.32 1.17
CA ASP A 11 -23.20 2.81 -0.10
C ASP A 11 -21.68 3.07 0.04
N GLN A 12 -21.25 3.58 1.20
CA GLN A 12 -19.83 3.79 1.50
C GLN A 12 -19.03 2.48 1.49
N ASP A 13 -19.59 1.38 1.98
CA ASP A 13 -18.92 0.08 1.96
C ASP A 13 -18.75 -0.43 0.52
N TRP A 14 -19.77 -0.22 -0.33
CA TRP A 14 -19.70 -0.56 -1.75
C TRP A 14 -18.65 0.26 -2.51
N ASP A 15 -18.57 1.55 -2.22
CA ASP A 15 -17.54 2.44 -2.78
C ASP A 15 -16.14 1.93 -2.41
N HIS A 16 -15.91 1.62 -1.13
CA HIS A 16 -14.62 1.09 -0.66
C HIS A 16 -14.27 -0.24 -1.33
N LEU A 17 -15.24 -1.14 -1.51
CA LEU A 17 -15.02 -2.39 -2.24
C LEU A 17 -14.66 -2.14 -3.72
N SER A 18 -15.30 -1.16 -4.37
CA SER A 18 -14.95 -0.76 -5.73
C SER A 18 -13.53 -0.19 -5.80
N TYR A 19 -13.14 0.65 -4.84
CA TYR A 19 -11.79 1.23 -4.79
C TYR A 19 -10.72 0.15 -4.59
N ILE A 20 -10.98 -0.86 -3.75
CA ILE A 20 -10.08 -1.99 -3.57
C ILE A 20 -9.99 -2.83 -4.85
N ALA A 21 -11.11 -3.07 -5.53
CA ALA A 21 -11.12 -3.79 -6.82
C ALA A 21 -10.29 -3.04 -7.87
N ASP A 22 -10.42 -1.72 -7.94
CA ASP A 22 -9.64 -0.86 -8.83
C ASP A 22 -8.15 -0.89 -8.49
N PHE A 23 -7.82 -0.82 -7.18
CA PHE A 23 -6.46 -0.92 -6.72
C PHE A 23 -5.82 -2.27 -7.05
N THR A 24 -6.56 -3.37 -6.96
CA THR A 24 -5.99 -4.73 -7.12
C THR A 24 -5.95 -5.19 -8.58
N ARG A 25 -6.63 -4.48 -9.50
CA ARG A 25 -6.89 -4.89 -10.89
C ARG A 25 -5.67 -5.27 -11.73
N ASP A 26 -4.53 -4.60 -11.51
CA ASP A 26 -3.29 -4.78 -12.29
C ASP A 26 -2.20 -5.55 -11.53
N ILE A 27 -2.54 -6.14 -10.38
CA ILE A 27 -1.65 -7.00 -9.61
C ILE A 27 -1.85 -8.44 -10.09
N ASP A 28 -0.79 -9.06 -10.61
CA ASP A 28 -0.81 -10.46 -11.03
C ASP A 28 -0.58 -11.38 -9.82
N PHE A 29 -1.65 -11.65 -9.06
CA PHE A 29 -1.60 -12.56 -7.92
C PHE A 29 -1.37 -14.03 -8.30
N ALA A 30 -1.58 -14.40 -9.57
CA ALA A 30 -1.55 -15.79 -10.00
C ALA A 30 -0.13 -16.25 -10.37
N ASN A 31 0.66 -15.38 -11.00
CA ASN A 31 1.98 -15.75 -11.54
C ASN A 31 3.16 -15.11 -10.80
N VAL A 32 2.90 -14.17 -9.88
CA VAL A 32 3.94 -13.50 -9.11
C VAL A 32 3.98 -14.05 -7.70
N ALA A 33 5.13 -14.61 -7.31
CA ALA A 33 5.37 -15.13 -5.97
C ALA A 33 5.65 -13.99 -4.98
N PHE A 34 4.59 -13.28 -4.57
CA PHE A 34 4.68 -12.30 -3.49
C PHE A 34 4.90 -12.99 -2.14
N ALA A 35 5.83 -12.48 -1.36
CA ALA A 35 6.06 -12.91 0.02
C ALA A 35 5.73 -11.76 1.00
N PRO A 36 5.12 -12.07 2.16
CA PRO A 36 4.92 -11.09 3.21
C PRO A 36 6.26 -10.64 3.77
N LEU A 37 6.34 -9.36 4.10
CA LEU A 37 7.48 -8.77 4.79
C LEU A 37 7.04 -8.29 6.16
N ASP A 38 7.79 -8.67 7.18
CA ASP A 38 7.62 -8.14 8.52
C ASP A 38 8.28 -6.76 8.58
N ILE A 39 7.46 -5.70 8.68
CA ILE A 39 7.90 -4.32 8.80
C ILE A 39 7.39 -3.77 10.12
N GLU A 40 8.32 -3.54 11.05
CA GLU A 40 8.01 -2.92 12.33
C GLU A 40 8.08 -1.40 12.22
N ASN A 41 7.07 -0.73 12.78
CA ASN A 41 7.03 0.72 12.92
C ASN A 41 6.22 1.11 14.17
N GLU A 42 6.70 2.06 14.96
CA GLU A 42 6.05 2.44 16.23
C GLU A 42 4.72 3.19 16.05
N GLN A 43 4.52 3.83 14.90
CA GLN A 43 3.41 4.76 14.66
C GLN A 43 2.37 4.22 13.68
N SER A 44 2.63 3.08 13.06
CA SER A 44 1.79 2.52 12.00
C SER A 44 1.92 1.02 11.88
N ASP A 45 0.81 0.37 11.52
CA ASP A 45 0.82 -1.01 11.05
C ASP A 45 1.10 -0.98 9.56
N ILE A 46 2.15 -1.68 9.14
CA ILE A 46 2.56 -1.72 7.74
C ILE A 46 2.49 -3.16 7.25
N PHE A 47 1.61 -3.40 6.30
CA PHE A 47 1.51 -4.68 5.61
C PHE A 47 2.13 -4.55 4.22
N VAL A 48 3.10 -5.41 3.90
CA VAL A 48 3.75 -5.40 2.58
C VAL A 48 3.87 -6.80 2.03
N LEU A 49 3.49 -6.93 0.77
CA LEU A 49 3.76 -8.08 -0.08
C LEU A 49 4.72 -7.66 -1.18
N ALA A 50 5.86 -8.35 -1.28
CA ALA A 50 6.88 -8.02 -2.27
C ALA A 50 7.36 -9.27 -3.02
N ALA A 51 7.71 -9.04 -4.28
CA ALA A 51 8.43 -9.96 -5.16
C ALA A 51 9.74 -9.28 -5.61
N THR A 52 10.49 -9.89 -6.51
CA THR A 52 11.82 -9.39 -6.90
C THR A 52 11.80 -8.01 -7.59
N ASP A 53 10.74 -7.66 -8.31
CA ASP A 53 10.66 -6.44 -9.14
C ASP A 53 9.38 -5.61 -8.92
N GLN A 54 8.54 -6.02 -7.98
CA GLN A 54 7.31 -5.31 -7.64
C GLN A 54 6.86 -5.66 -6.22
N GLY A 55 5.97 -4.85 -5.68
CA GLY A 55 5.37 -5.05 -4.38
C GLY A 55 4.22 -4.09 -4.19
N PHE A 56 3.42 -4.34 -3.17
CA PHE A 56 2.32 -3.49 -2.77
C PHE A 56 2.08 -3.65 -1.28
N GLY A 57 1.36 -2.70 -0.69
CA GLY A 57 1.11 -2.74 0.73
C GLY A 57 0.08 -1.73 1.18
N TRP A 58 -0.25 -1.84 2.46
CA TRP A 58 -1.11 -0.92 3.19
C TRP A 58 -0.35 -0.40 4.39
N LEU A 59 -0.51 0.89 4.63
CA LEU A 59 -0.08 1.54 5.85
C LEU A 59 -1.34 1.99 6.57
N ARG A 60 -1.50 1.54 7.81
CA ARG A 60 -2.58 1.94 8.70
C ARG A 60 -1.99 2.70 9.88
N ARG A 61 -2.56 3.85 10.19
CA ARG A 61 -2.19 4.65 11.34
C ARG A 61 -2.60 3.96 12.66
N ILE A 62 -1.70 3.91 13.63
CA ILE A 62 -1.98 3.44 15.00
C ILE A 62 -2.09 4.66 15.92
N ASN A 63 -3.23 4.81 16.61
CA ASN A 63 -3.61 5.98 17.41
C ASN A 63 -3.66 7.26 16.56
N GLN A 64 -4.23 8.38 17.02
CA GLN A 64 -4.37 9.60 16.21
C GLN A 64 -3.02 10.26 15.80
N ALA A 65 -1.90 9.54 15.92
CA ALA A 65 -0.56 9.94 15.54
C ALA A 65 -0.48 10.35 14.07
N ASP A 66 0.25 11.41 13.80
CA ASP A 66 0.44 11.90 12.45
C ASP A 66 1.37 10.95 11.66
N THR A 67 0.93 10.43 10.50
CA THR A 67 1.76 9.57 9.64
C THR A 67 2.65 10.35 8.68
N THR A 68 2.67 11.69 8.77
CA THR A 68 3.44 12.59 7.89
C THR A 68 4.95 12.31 7.88
N GLN A 69 5.44 11.46 8.78
CA GLN A 69 6.86 11.08 8.87
C GLN A 69 7.11 9.57 8.89
N THR A 70 6.12 8.74 8.54
CA THR A 70 6.35 7.29 8.52
C THR A 70 7.32 6.93 7.38
N ILE A 71 8.55 6.63 7.76
CA ILE A 71 9.58 6.09 6.89
C ILE A 71 9.75 4.60 7.21
N PHE A 72 9.76 3.77 6.18
CA PHE A 72 9.96 2.34 6.33
C PHE A 72 10.76 1.76 5.15
N ASN A 73 11.31 0.56 5.37
CA ASN A 73 12.19 -0.10 4.44
C ASN A 73 11.54 -1.37 3.89
N VAL A 74 11.53 -1.50 2.55
CA VAL A 74 11.08 -2.70 1.84
C VAL A 74 12.31 -3.44 1.31
N PRO A 75 12.78 -4.50 2.01
CA PRO A 75 13.87 -5.35 1.54
C PRO A 75 13.45 -6.30 0.40
N GLY A 76 14.41 -7.00 -0.19
CA GLY A 76 14.16 -8.10 -1.14
C GLY A 76 13.95 -7.65 -2.60
N LEU A 77 13.87 -6.35 -2.86
CA LEU A 77 13.73 -5.82 -4.22
C LEU A 77 15.09 -5.81 -4.95
N LYS A 78 15.09 -6.14 -6.24
CA LYS A 78 16.29 -6.08 -7.09
C LYS A 78 16.75 -4.63 -7.23
N LYS A 79 18.08 -4.40 -7.19
CA LYS A 79 18.67 -3.07 -7.47
C LYS A 79 18.14 -2.49 -8.78
N GLY A 80 17.68 -1.24 -8.74
CA GLY A 80 17.11 -0.58 -9.92
C GLY A 80 16.34 0.69 -9.60
N LYS A 81 15.72 1.25 -10.64
CA LYS A 81 14.76 2.36 -10.55
C LYS A 81 13.36 1.78 -10.51
N TYR A 82 12.52 2.33 -9.65
CA TYR A 82 11.15 1.90 -9.44
C TYR A 82 10.25 3.11 -9.50
N TRP A 83 8.99 2.83 -9.80
CA TRP A 83 7.90 3.74 -9.55
C TRP A 83 7.22 3.37 -8.25
N LEU A 84 7.03 4.36 -7.37
CA LEU A 84 6.14 4.29 -6.22
C LEU A 84 4.88 5.08 -6.54
N GLN A 85 3.74 4.49 -6.26
CA GLN A 85 2.45 5.14 -6.45
C GLN A 85 1.59 4.86 -5.22
N TRP A 86 1.17 5.94 -4.57
CA TRP A 86 0.22 5.88 -3.46
C TRP A 86 -1.21 5.90 -3.98
N PHE A 87 -2.10 5.29 -3.21
CA PHE A 87 -3.52 5.18 -3.48
C PHE A 87 -4.31 5.48 -2.22
N ASP A 88 -5.13 6.52 -2.29
CA ASP A 88 -6.04 6.90 -1.23
C ASP A 88 -7.23 5.93 -1.21
N THR A 89 -7.27 5.07 -0.19
CA THR A 89 -8.29 4.03 -0.02
C THR A 89 -9.67 4.58 0.32
N TRP A 90 -9.76 5.85 0.72
CA TRP A 90 -11.02 6.52 1.07
C TRP A 90 -11.67 7.23 -0.12
N SER A 91 -10.87 7.69 -1.09
CA SER A 91 -11.37 8.37 -2.29
C SER A 91 -11.24 7.55 -3.57
N GLY A 92 -10.53 6.43 -3.53
CA GLY A 92 -10.27 5.59 -4.70
C GLY A 92 -9.29 6.20 -5.71
N LYS A 93 -8.54 7.23 -5.30
CA LYS A 93 -7.68 8.00 -6.21
C LYS A 93 -6.22 7.65 -6.04
N TYR A 94 -5.54 7.52 -7.17
CA TYR A 94 -4.08 7.48 -7.19
C TYR A 94 -3.50 8.88 -6.93
N MET A 95 -2.50 8.92 -6.07
CA MET A 95 -1.66 10.10 -5.89
C MET A 95 -0.51 10.13 -6.92
N GLN A 96 0.33 11.16 -6.83
CA GLN A 96 1.47 11.33 -7.72
C GLN A 96 2.41 10.12 -7.70
N LYS A 97 2.80 9.67 -8.90
CA LYS A 97 3.77 8.60 -9.10
C LYS A 97 5.18 9.16 -9.02
N VAL A 98 6.00 8.60 -8.13
CA VAL A 98 7.36 9.10 -7.84
C VAL A 98 8.40 8.07 -8.29
N LYS A 99 9.53 8.55 -8.82
CA LYS A 99 10.69 7.69 -9.15
C LYS A 99 11.54 7.51 -7.90
N ILE A 100 11.78 6.27 -7.53
CA ILE A 100 12.64 5.91 -6.39
C ILE A 100 13.69 4.89 -6.81
N LYS A 101 14.73 4.71 -5.99
CA LYS A 101 15.85 3.80 -6.29
C LYS A 101 16.05 2.83 -5.14
N VAL A 102 16.13 1.55 -5.47
CA VAL A 102 16.55 0.51 -4.52
C VAL A 102 18.07 0.57 -4.37
N LYS A 103 18.55 0.72 -3.12
CA LYS A 103 19.99 0.70 -2.79
C LYS A 103 20.26 -0.51 -1.90
N LYS A 104 21.31 -1.28 -2.26
CA LYS A 104 21.69 -2.51 -1.52
C LYS A 104 20.53 -3.51 -1.31
N GLY A 105 19.59 -3.59 -2.26
CA GLY A 105 18.43 -4.50 -2.16
C GLY A 105 17.31 -4.01 -1.25
N VAL A 106 17.39 -2.77 -0.75
CA VAL A 106 16.40 -2.16 0.13
C VAL A 106 15.85 -0.89 -0.52
N LEU A 107 14.52 -0.74 -0.43
CA LEU A 107 13.79 0.44 -0.85
C LEU A 107 13.29 1.20 0.38
N GLU A 108 13.82 2.39 0.60
CA GLU A 108 13.27 3.30 1.61
C GLU A 108 12.05 4.02 1.03
N ILE A 109 10.96 4.04 1.77
CA ILE A 109 9.69 4.66 1.39
C ILE A 109 9.29 5.64 2.49
N ALA A 110 8.92 6.86 2.09
CA ALA A 110 8.29 7.84 2.95
C ALA A 110 6.80 7.93 2.59
N ALA A 111 5.94 7.69 3.56
CA ALA A 111 4.50 7.81 3.40
C ALA A 111 4.07 9.28 3.35
N PRO A 112 3.08 9.64 2.52
CA PRO A 112 2.50 10.96 2.57
C PRO A 112 1.69 11.14 3.86
N PRO A 113 1.44 12.40 4.28
CA PRO A 113 0.50 12.70 5.36
C PRO A 113 -0.87 12.08 5.08
N LEU A 114 -1.44 11.38 6.06
CA LEU A 114 -2.87 11.05 6.06
C LEU A 114 -3.64 12.27 6.59
N VAL A 115 -4.52 12.83 5.77
CA VAL A 115 -5.26 14.05 6.13
C VAL A 115 -6.65 13.70 6.67
N GLY A 116 -7.04 14.34 7.77
CA GLY A 116 -8.38 14.18 8.34
C GLY A 116 -8.65 12.80 8.94
N GLN A 117 -9.81 12.22 8.61
CA GLN A 117 -10.26 10.94 9.17
C GLN A 117 -9.67 9.70 8.47
N GLN A 118 -8.86 9.87 7.42
CA GLN A 118 -8.25 8.76 6.68
C GLN A 118 -7.38 7.91 7.62
N LYS A 119 -7.68 6.63 7.73
CA LYS A 119 -6.97 5.73 8.68
C LYS A 119 -5.86 4.95 8.02
N ASP A 120 -5.86 4.88 6.71
CA ASP A 120 -5.00 4.02 5.93
C ASP A 120 -4.76 4.58 4.52
N ILE A 121 -3.69 4.10 3.91
CA ILE A 121 -3.33 4.37 2.52
C ILE A 121 -2.64 3.14 1.95
N ALA A 122 -2.87 2.88 0.66
CA ALA A 122 -2.23 1.79 -0.05
C ALA A 122 -1.12 2.30 -0.96
N PHE A 123 -0.18 1.43 -1.32
CA PHE A 123 0.84 1.76 -2.29
C PHE A 123 1.21 0.58 -3.18
N LYS A 124 1.77 0.91 -4.33
CA LYS A 124 2.43 -0.04 -5.24
C LYS A 124 3.83 0.44 -5.55
N VAL A 125 4.74 -0.52 -5.64
CA VAL A 125 6.08 -0.33 -6.18
C VAL A 125 6.26 -1.26 -7.38
N LYS A 126 6.72 -0.71 -8.50
CA LYS A 126 6.97 -1.49 -9.73
C LYS A 126 8.25 -1.02 -10.40
N ARG A 127 9.10 -1.96 -10.82
CA ARG A 127 10.33 -1.64 -11.53
C ARG A 127 10.03 -0.83 -12.80
N LYS A 128 10.86 0.18 -13.07
CA LYS A 128 10.79 0.98 -14.29
C LYS A 128 11.33 0.21 -15.49
#